data_AF-A0A6M0HXY2-F1
#
_entry.id   AF-A0A6M0HXY2-F1
#
_cell.length_a   1.000
_cell.length_b   1.000
_cell.length_c   1.000
_cell.angle_alpha   90.00
_cell.angle_beta   90.00
_cell.angle_gamma   90.00
#
_symmetry.space_group_name_H-M   'P 1'
#
loop_
_entity.id
_entity.type
_entity.pdbx_description
1 polymer ?
#
loop_
_entity_poly.entity_id
_entity_poly.type
_entity_poly.pdbx_seq_one_letter_code
_entity_poly.pdbx_strand_id
1 'polypeptide(L)'
;MPRILLVVQDKGGVGKSIVARALAEAVPGAPLIEVDASQRLLELKDRVTFFPMRAERAAIERTGGRAARAEFDPVITAMTTASLPTIVDVGANTSASLLALLADLAPDLKEAGVELGVLVLVTAEPGALSEAPRLLMLAEPFVSARFILENRLRGEVDPKTLAKLGAGTTVTMLAEQVMEEKAVEILQAGGLASIPQLDAAKLNQRHGLALGSRIRRDLSRFRAEAMAAVMPASEWLVG
;
A
#
# COMPACT_ATOMS: atom_id res chain seq x y z
N MET A 1 -9.13 3.49 -19.83
CA MET A 1 -8.97 2.20 -19.15
C MET A 1 -8.68 2.52 -17.69
N PRO A 2 -9.45 2.00 -16.73
CA PRO A 2 -9.14 2.19 -15.32
C PRO A 2 -7.79 1.55 -15.02
N ARG A 3 -6.89 2.33 -14.42
CA ARG A 3 -5.62 1.82 -13.90
C ARG A 3 -5.82 1.36 -12.46
N ILE A 4 -5.21 0.24 -12.11
CA ILE A 4 -5.26 -0.32 -10.77
C ILE A 4 -3.82 -0.49 -10.27
N LEU A 5 -3.54 0.07 -9.09
CA LEU A 5 -2.23 -0.02 -8.46
C LEU A 5 -2.28 -0.97 -7.27
N LEU A 6 -1.54 -2.07 -7.35
CA LEU A 6 -1.38 -3.02 -6.24
C LEU A 6 -0.23 -2.59 -5.33
N VAL A 7 -0.51 -2.38 -4.04
CA VAL A 7 0.50 -2.16 -3.00
C VAL A 7 0.82 -3.49 -2.36
N VAL A 8 2.02 -4.01 -2.59
CA VAL A 8 2.37 -5.40 -2.27
C VAL A 8 3.65 -5.51 -1.45
N GLN A 9 3.65 -6.49 -0.55
CA GLN A 9 4.81 -7.02 0.18
C GLN A 9 4.31 -8.14 1.11
N ASP A 10 4.90 -9.33 1.04
CA ASP A 10 4.48 -10.45 1.91
C ASP A 10 4.94 -10.26 3.36
N LYS A 11 6.04 -9.52 3.58
CA LYS A 11 6.45 -9.14 4.92
C LYS A 11 5.45 -8.15 5.56
N GLY A 12 4.94 -8.50 6.74
CA GLY A 12 4.17 -7.60 7.60
C GLY A 12 5.05 -6.51 8.24
N GLY A 13 4.47 -5.36 8.55
CA GLY A 13 5.16 -4.28 9.27
C GLY A 13 6.03 -3.34 8.42
N VAL A 14 6.04 -3.52 7.09
CA VAL A 14 6.84 -2.67 6.16
C VAL A 14 6.22 -1.31 5.83
N GLY A 15 5.02 -1.02 6.36
CA GLY A 15 4.30 0.23 6.11
C GLY A 15 3.37 0.24 4.89
N LYS A 16 2.89 -0.91 4.38
CA LYS A 16 1.95 -0.98 3.24
C LYS A 16 0.72 -0.08 3.44
N SER A 17 0.04 -0.21 4.58
CA SER A 17 -1.14 0.60 4.87
C SER A 17 -0.83 2.08 5.08
N ILE A 18 0.42 2.49 5.33
CA ILE A 18 0.82 3.91 5.32
C ILE A 18 0.91 4.38 3.86
N VAL A 19 1.52 3.58 3.00
CA VAL A 19 1.63 3.86 1.56
C VAL A 19 0.25 3.89 0.89
N ALA A 20 -0.64 2.96 1.23
CA ALA A 20 -2.02 2.95 0.73
C ALA A 20 -2.79 4.22 1.17
N ARG A 21 -2.62 4.67 2.42
CA ARG A 21 -3.14 5.97 2.87
C ARG A 21 -2.54 7.14 2.09
N ALA A 22 -1.23 7.13 1.85
CA ALA A 22 -0.56 8.19 1.11
C ALA A 22 -1.07 8.28 -0.34
N LEU A 23 -1.30 7.14 -0.99
CA LEU A 23 -1.93 7.06 -2.30
C LEU A 23 -3.37 7.59 -2.26
N ALA A 24 -4.15 7.24 -1.24
CA ALA A 24 -5.53 7.73 -1.09
C ALA A 24 -5.60 9.25 -0.86
N GLU A 25 -4.56 9.85 -0.27
CA GLU A 25 -4.40 11.30 -0.12
C GLU A 25 -3.90 11.97 -1.41
N ALA A 26 -2.98 11.32 -2.13
CA ALA A 26 -2.40 11.82 -3.38
C ALA A 26 -3.40 11.73 -4.56
N VAL A 27 -4.33 10.77 -4.51
CA VAL A 27 -5.42 10.61 -5.47
C VAL A 27 -6.76 10.72 -4.75
N PRO A 28 -7.26 11.95 -4.52
CA PRO A 28 -8.54 12.18 -3.87
C PRO A 28 -9.67 11.48 -4.65
N GLY A 29 -10.50 10.72 -3.94
CA GLY A 29 -11.65 10.02 -4.53
C GLY A 29 -11.33 8.67 -5.18
N ALA A 30 -10.06 8.26 -5.30
CA ALA A 30 -9.75 6.89 -5.72
C ALA A 30 -10.37 5.88 -4.72
N PRO A 31 -11.14 4.88 -5.21
CA PRO A 31 -11.55 3.75 -4.40
C PRO A 31 -10.34 2.94 -3.94
N LEU A 32 -10.50 2.26 -2.81
CA LEU A 32 -9.50 1.39 -2.24
C LEU A 32 -10.09 0.01 -1.97
N ILE A 33 -9.40 -1.02 -2.42
CA ILE A 33 -9.67 -2.42 -2.13
C ILE A 33 -8.65 -2.84 -1.07
N GLU A 34 -9.13 -3.26 0.11
CA GLU A 34 -8.26 -3.77 1.17
C GLU A 34 -8.38 -5.29 1.24
N VAL A 35 -7.28 -5.99 1.04
CA VAL A 35 -7.22 -7.46 1.02
C VAL A 35 -6.32 -7.93 2.16
N ASP A 36 -6.88 -8.21 3.34
CA ASP A 36 -6.08 -8.60 4.52
C ASP A 36 -6.91 -9.51 5.45
N ALA A 37 -6.30 -10.08 6.47
CA ALA A 37 -6.98 -10.83 7.52
C ALA A 37 -7.84 -9.94 8.43
N SER A 38 -7.50 -8.65 8.52
CA SER A 38 -8.17 -7.65 9.37
C SER A 38 -8.23 -6.31 8.67
N GLN A 39 -9.36 -5.61 8.77
CA GLN A 39 -9.52 -4.26 8.22
C GLN A 39 -8.72 -3.22 9.03
N ARG A 40 -7.87 -2.43 8.36
CA ARG A 40 -6.94 -1.45 8.95
C ARG A 40 -7.20 -0.03 8.48
N LEU A 41 -7.90 0.19 7.37
CA LEU A 41 -8.09 1.49 6.73
C LEU A 41 -9.47 2.11 7.05
N LEU A 42 -9.91 1.96 8.30
CA LEU A 42 -11.26 2.34 8.75
C LEU A 42 -11.57 3.83 8.56
N GLU A 43 -10.55 4.69 8.68
CA GLU A 43 -10.70 6.14 8.57
C GLU A 43 -11.11 6.62 7.17
N LEU A 44 -10.89 5.78 6.14
CA LEU A 44 -11.25 6.06 4.75
C LEU A 44 -12.70 5.69 4.41
N LYS A 45 -13.43 5.07 5.36
CA LYS A 45 -14.88 4.85 5.31
C LYS A 45 -15.34 4.18 4.00
N ASP A 46 -16.29 4.80 3.33
CA ASP A 46 -16.96 4.41 2.09
C ASP A 46 -16.02 4.33 0.88
N ARG A 47 -14.78 4.86 0.99
CA ARG A 47 -13.76 4.64 -0.04
C ARG A 47 -13.18 3.23 -0.02
N VAL A 48 -13.30 2.50 1.09
CA VAL A 48 -12.65 1.19 1.26
C VAL A 48 -13.66 0.05 1.15
N THR A 49 -13.40 -0.86 0.22
CA THR A 49 -14.06 -2.18 0.19
C THR A 49 -13.08 -3.22 0.74
N PHE A 50 -13.45 -3.83 1.88
CA PHE A 50 -12.60 -4.82 2.56
C PHE A 50 -12.97 -6.25 2.16
N PHE A 51 -11.97 -7.02 1.72
CA PHE A 51 -12.06 -8.43 1.39
C PHE A 51 -11.23 -9.24 2.38
N PRO A 52 -11.87 -9.98 3.30
CA PRO A 52 -11.16 -10.75 4.30
C PRO A 52 -10.50 -11.99 3.69
N MET A 53 -9.20 -12.15 3.88
CA MET A 53 -8.46 -13.38 3.54
C MET A 53 -8.39 -14.26 4.78
N ARG A 54 -9.11 -15.39 4.76
CA ARG A 54 -9.34 -16.23 5.95
C ARG A 54 -9.06 -17.71 5.73
N ALA A 55 -8.56 -18.10 4.56
CA ALA A 55 -8.40 -19.52 4.23
C ALA A 55 -7.48 -20.19 5.26
N GLU A 56 -8.08 -20.97 6.15
CA GLU A 56 -7.35 -21.73 7.14
C GLU A 56 -6.48 -22.77 6.43
N ARG A 57 -5.27 -23.03 6.94
CA ARG A 57 -4.36 -24.03 6.36
C ARG A 57 -5.03 -25.38 6.12
N ALA A 58 -5.87 -25.83 7.04
CA ALA A 58 -6.63 -27.08 6.91
C ALA A 58 -7.60 -27.07 5.71
N ALA A 59 -8.24 -25.93 5.42
CA ALA A 59 -9.12 -25.77 4.27
C ALA A 59 -8.32 -25.72 2.95
N ILE A 60 -7.13 -25.08 2.96
CA ILE A 60 -6.22 -25.03 1.82
C ILE A 60 -5.72 -26.44 1.47
N GLU A 61 -5.22 -27.18 2.44
CA GLU A 61 -4.70 -28.55 2.26
C GLU A 61 -5.79 -29.50 1.76
N ARG A 62 -6.97 -29.48 2.39
CA ARG A 62 -8.11 -30.33 1.98
C ARG A 62 -8.59 -30.05 0.56
N THR A 63 -8.50 -28.80 0.11
CA THR A 63 -9.02 -28.39 -1.21
C THR A 63 -7.94 -28.36 -2.30
N GLY A 64 -6.69 -28.71 -1.98
CA GLY A 64 -5.57 -28.55 -2.89
C GLY A 64 -5.36 -27.10 -3.34
N GLY A 65 -5.65 -26.14 -2.46
CA GLY A 65 -5.52 -24.71 -2.73
C GLY A 65 -6.71 -24.03 -3.40
N ARG A 66 -7.77 -24.75 -3.80
CA ARG A 66 -8.97 -24.12 -4.40
C ARG A 66 -9.67 -23.14 -3.47
N ALA A 67 -9.73 -23.43 -2.17
CA ALA A 67 -10.33 -22.52 -1.20
C ALA A 67 -9.62 -21.16 -1.15
N ALA A 68 -8.28 -21.15 -1.19
CA ALA A 68 -7.50 -19.91 -1.22
C ALA A 68 -7.70 -19.13 -2.52
N ARG A 69 -7.87 -19.82 -3.67
CA ARG A 69 -8.16 -19.14 -4.95
C ARG A 69 -9.53 -18.47 -4.95
N ALA A 70 -10.55 -19.17 -4.44
CA ALA A 70 -11.92 -18.66 -4.37
C ALA A 70 -12.05 -17.40 -3.49
N GLU A 71 -11.15 -17.18 -2.52
CA GLU A 71 -11.12 -15.92 -1.74
C GLU A 71 -10.73 -14.70 -2.60
N PHE A 72 -10.03 -14.91 -3.72
CA PHE A 72 -9.65 -13.84 -4.64
C PHE A 72 -10.70 -13.54 -5.71
N ASP A 73 -11.63 -14.45 -6.00
CA ASP A 73 -12.71 -14.23 -6.97
C ASP A 73 -13.46 -12.89 -6.77
N PRO A 74 -13.91 -12.53 -5.55
CA PRO A 74 -14.58 -11.26 -5.34
C PRO A 74 -13.64 -10.05 -5.47
N VAL A 75 -12.34 -10.21 -5.17
CA VAL A 75 -11.32 -9.17 -5.38
C VAL A 75 -11.13 -8.91 -6.87
N ILE A 76 -10.96 -9.97 -7.66
CA ILE A 76 -10.79 -9.90 -9.12
C ILE A 76 -12.04 -9.29 -9.76
N THR A 77 -13.24 -9.68 -9.29
CA THR A 77 -14.50 -9.08 -9.76
C THR A 77 -14.56 -7.58 -9.46
N ALA A 78 -14.13 -7.15 -8.28
CA ALA A 78 -14.07 -5.73 -7.95
C ALA A 78 -13.05 -4.97 -8.82
N MET A 79 -11.92 -5.59 -9.14
CA MET A 79 -10.92 -5.02 -10.05
C MET A 79 -11.47 -4.87 -11.48
N THR A 80 -12.15 -5.87 -12.02
CA THR A 80 -12.66 -5.83 -13.41
C THR A 80 -13.90 -4.94 -13.58
N THR A 81 -14.62 -4.66 -12.50
CA THR A 81 -15.78 -3.75 -12.50
C THR A 81 -15.43 -2.32 -12.10
N ALA A 82 -14.18 -2.05 -11.70
CA ALA A 82 -13.73 -0.73 -11.32
C ALA A 82 -13.83 0.25 -12.50
N SER A 83 -14.51 1.38 -12.30
CA SER A 83 -14.63 2.45 -13.31
C SER A 83 -13.71 3.64 -13.06
N LEU A 84 -13.02 3.65 -11.91
CA LEU A 84 -12.13 4.72 -11.46
C LEU A 84 -10.73 4.15 -11.20
N PRO A 85 -9.68 4.99 -11.23
CA PRO A 85 -8.37 4.62 -10.73
C PRO A 85 -8.47 4.06 -9.31
N THR A 86 -8.01 2.82 -9.12
CA THR A 86 -8.25 2.07 -7.88
C THR A 86 -6.94 1.62 -7.23
N ILE A 87 -6.88 1.74 -5.92
CA ILE A 87 -5.74 1.27 -5.10
C ILE A 87 -6.10 -0.08 -4.50
N VAL A 88 -5.17 -1.04 -4.50
CA VAL A 88 -5.35 -2.33 -3.83
C VAL A 88 -4.28 -2.48 -2.75
N ASP A 89 -4.65 -2.38 -1.46
CA ASP A 89 -3.76 -2.67 -0.33
C ASP A 89 -3.76 -4.17 -0.06
N VAL A 90 -2.65 -4.85 -0.34
CA VAL A 90 -2.54 -6.30 -0.21
C VAL A 90 -1.81 -6.65 1.08
N GLY A 91 -2.46 -7.41 1.95
CA GLY A 91 -1.99 -7.86 3.24
C GLY A 91 -0.73 -8.73 3.18
N ALA A 92 -0.16 -8.96 4.36
CA ALA A 92 1.02 -9.81 4.50
C ALA A 92 0.69 -11.28 4.16
N ASN A 93 1.64 -11.97 3.53
CA ASN A 93 1.51 -13.35 3.03
C ASN A 93 0.45 -13.59 1.93
N THR A 94 -0.11 -12.52 1.36
CA THR A 94 -1.15 -12.59 0.31
C THR A 94 -0.61 -12.15 -1.06
N SER A 95 0.47 -11.37 -1.07
CA SER A 95 0.97 -10.67 -2.26
C SER A 95 1.41 -11.63 -3.35
N ALA A 96 2.30 -12.59 -3.06
CA ALA A 96 2.78 -13.52 -4.08
C ALA A 96 1.65 -14.41 -4.64
N SER A 97 0.71 -14.84 -3.81
CA SER A 97 -0.42 -15.68 -4.23
C SER A 97 -1.38 -14.92 -5.15
N LEU A 98 -1.71 -13.67 -4.82
CA LEU A 98 -2.54 -12.83 -5.66
C LEU A 98 -1.84 -12.51 -6.99
N LEU A 99 -0.55 -12.13 -6.98
CA LEU A 99 0.19 -11.83 -8.20
C LEU A 99 0.29 -13.05 -9.13
N ALA A 100 0.52 -14.25 -8.60
CA ALA A 100 0.55 -15.47 -9.40
C ALA A 100 -0.81 -15.75 -10.07
N LEU A 101 -1.91 -15.55 -9.34
CA LEU A 101 -3.25 -15.70 -9.90
C LEU A 101 -3.56 -14.63 -10.98
N LEU A 102 -3.15 -13.39 -10.75
CA LEU A 102 -3.30 -12.32 -11.75
C LEU A 102 -2.46 -12.57 -13.01
N ALA A 103 -1.29 -13.19 -12.87
CA ALA A 103 -0.48 -13.61 -14.01
C ALA A 103 -1.21 -14.66 -14.88
N ASP A 104 -1.86 -15.64 -14.24
CA ASP A 104 -2.66 -16.65 -14.93
C ASP A 104 -3.87 -16.03 -15.66
N LEU A 105 -4.44 -14.94 -15.11
CA LEU A 105 -5.61 -14.23 -15.64
C LEU A 105 -5.25 -13.01 -16.50
N ALA A 106 -3.97 -12.78 -16.78
CA ALA A 106 -3.51 -11.57 -17.48
C ALA A 106 -4.19 -11.33 -18.85
N PRO A 107 -4.42 -12.36 -19.70
CA PRO A 107 -5.16 -12.17 -20.95
C PRO A 107 -6.59 -11.66 -20.72
N ASP A 108 -7.32 -12.27 -19.77
CA ASP A 108 -8.72 -11.93 -19.47
C ASP A 108 -8.84 -10.52 -18.87
N LEU A 109 -7.90 -10.14 -18.00
CA LEU A 109 -7.83 -8.79 -17.41
C LEU A 109 -7.59 -7.72 -18.48
N LYS A 110 -6.74 -8.03 -19.46
CA LYS A 110 -6.46 -7.14 -20.60
C LYS A 110 -7.68 -7.02 -21.51
N GLU A 111 -8.39 -8.11 -21.79
CA GLU A 111 -9.65 -8.09 -22.55
C GLU A 111 -10.74 -7.29 -21.84
N ALA A 112 -10.77 -7.33 -20.50
CA ALA A 112 -11.62 -6.48 -19.66
C ALA A 112 -11.19 -5.00 -19.62
N GLY A 113 -10.09 -4.63 -20.28
CA GLY A 113 -9.61 -3.25 -20.34
C GLY A 113 -9.01 -2.73 -19.03
N VAL A 114 -8.55 -3.62 -18.15
CA VAL A 114 -7.89 -3.28 -16.89
C VAL A 114 -6.39 -3.12 -17.13
N GLU A 115 -5.83 -1.99 -16.72
CA GLU A 115 -4.39 -1.76 -16.75
C GLU A 115 -3.82 -1.88 -15.32
N LEU A 116 -2.86 -2.78 -15.11
CA LEU A 116 -2.31 -3.06 -13.79
C LEU A 116 -0.91 -2.46 -13.61
N GLY A 117 -0.66 -1.94 -12.41
CA GLY A 117 0.64 -1.51 -11.94
C GLY A 117 0.91 -2.08 -10.55
N VAL A 118 2.17 -2.22 -10.18
CA VAL A 118 2.56 -2.73 -8.86
C VAL A 118 3.52 -1.77 -8.15
N LEU A 119 3.28 -1.55 -6.86
CA LEU A 119 4.14 -0.82 -5.94
C LEU A 119 4.63 -1.78 -4.86
N VAL A 120 5.92 -2.12 -4.92
CA VAL A 120 6.57 -3.02 -3.97
C VAL A 120 7.27 -2.20 -2.88
N LEU A 121 6.94 -2.48 -1.62
CA LEU A 121 7.65 -1.86 -0.49
C LEU A 121 8.91 -2.64 -0.15
N VAL A 122 10.01 -1.92 0.06
CA VAL A 122 11.27 -2.48 0.57
C VAL A 122 11.70 -1.75 1.84
N THR A 123 12.36 -2.46 2.74
CA THR A 123 12.95 -1.91 3.97
C THR A 123 14.33 -2.52 4.17
N ALA A 124 15.16 -1.93 5.03
CA ALA A 124 16.45 -2.51 5.40
C ALA A 124 16.34 -3.88 6.13
N GLU A 125 15.16 -4.25 6.65
CA GLU A 125 14.96 -5.58 7.23
C GLU A 125 15.14 -6.68 6.16
N PRO A 126 15.95 -7.73 6.43
CA PRO A 126 16.29 -8.76 5.44
C PRO A 126 15.08 -9.41 4.76
N GLY A 127 14.02 -9.68 5.52
CA GLY A 127 12.84 -10.39 4.99
C GLY A 127 12.02 -9.61 3.96
N ALA A 128 11.91 -8.28 4.09
CA ALA A 128 11.23 -7.48 3.07
C ALA A 128 12.10 -7.32 1.82
N LEU A 129 13.41 -7.14 2.03
CA LEU A 129 14.38 -6.95 0.97
C LEU A 129 14.57 -8.21 0.11
N SER A 130 14.58 -9.40 0.73
CA SER A 130 14.76 -10.67 0.03
C SER A 130 13.55 -11.08 -0.81
N GLU A 131 12.32 -10.70 -0.42
CA GLU A 131 11.10 -11.06 -1.14
C GLU A 131 10.81 -10.12 -2.33
N ALA A 132 11.32 -8.88 -2.30
CA ALA A 132 11.05 -7.89 -3.35
C ALA A 132 11.37 -8.35 -4.79
N PRO A 133 12.53 -8.99 -5.08
CA PRO A 133 12.80 -9.52 -6.42
C PRO A 133 11.72 -10.49 -6.91
N ARG A 134 11.23 -11.36 -6.02
CA ARG A 134 10.23 -12.36 -6.35
C ARG A 134 8.90 -11.71 -6.72
N LEU A 135 8.46 -10.70 -5.97
CA LEU A 135 7.22 -9.98 -6.26
C LEU A 135 7.31 -9.21 -7.58
N LEU A 136 8.44 -8.55 -7.84
CA LEU A 136 8.68 -7.83 -9.10
C LEU A 136 8.69 -8.78 -10.31
N MET A 137 9.32 -9.94 -10.18
CA MET A 137 9.37 -10.97 -11.22
C MET A 137 7.98 -11.58 -11.48
N LEU A 138 7.18 -11.83 -10.44
CA LEU A 138 5.81 -12.33 -10.61
C LEU A 138 4.93 -11.33 -11.35
N ALA A 139 5.10 -10.03 -11.11
CA ALA A 139 4.30 -8.98 -11.72
C ALA A 139 4.72 -8.63 -13.16
N GLU A 140 6.02 -8.73 -13.47
CA GLU A 140 6.61 -8.31 -14.75
C GLU A 140 5.85 -8.74 -16.01
N PRO A 141 5.32 -9.97 -16.13
CA PRO A 141 4.67 -10.41 -17.38
C PRO A 141 3.37 -9.68 -17.72
N PHE A 142 2.70 -9.04 -16.74
CA PHE A 142 1.33 -8.57 -16.92
C PHE A 142 1.07 -7.12 -16.45
N VAL A 143 1.97 -6.51 -15.68
CA VAL A 143 1.82 -5.10 -15.27
C VAL A 143 2.46 -4.16 -16.29
N SER A 144 1.85 -3.00 -16.53
CA SER A 144 2.43 -1.95 -17.39
C SER A 144 3.38 -1.01 -16.64
N ALA A 145 3.31 -0.96 -15.31
CA ALA A 145 4.20 -0.16 -14.47
C ALA A 145 4.64 -0.89 -13.19
N ARG A 146 5.89 -0.67 -12.80
CA ARG A 146 6.51 -1.22 -11.59
C ARG A 146 7.19 -0.11 -10.80
N PHE A 147 6.86 -0.04 -9.53
CA PHE A 147 7.40 0.94 -8.59
C PHE A 147 8.01 0.23 -7.39
N ILE A 148 9.06 0.83 -6.84
CA ILE A 148 9.63 0.44 -5.55
C ILE A 148 9.57 1.66 -4.64
N LEU A 149 9.06 1.48 -3.42
CA LEU A 149 9.17 2.48 -2.37
C LEU A 149 10.05 1.92 -1.25
N GLU A 150 11.22 2.53 -1.09
CA GLU A 150 12.10 2.30 0.05
C GLU A 150 11.53 2.99 1.28
N ASN A 151 10.99 2.22 2.21
CA ASN A 151 10.50 2.74 3.48
C ASN A 151 11.61 2.61 4.54
N ARG A 152 12.20 3.75 4.92
CA ARG A 152 13.36 3.82 5.82
C ARG A 152 13.02 3.72 7.30
N LEU A 153 11.83 3.23 7.64
CA LEU A 153 11.36 3.04 9.03
C LEU A 153 12.29 2.15 9.90
N ARG A 154 13.22 1.42 9.28
CA ARG A 154 14.21 0.55 9.92
C ARG A 154 15.64 0.83 9.40
N GLY A 155 15.90 2.07 8.99
CA GLY A 155 17.14 2.47 8.34
C GLY A 155 17.11 2.27 6.83
N GLU A 156 18.25 2.59 6.21
CA GLU A 156 18.41 2.65 4.76
C GLU A 156 18.80 1.29 4.18
N VAL A 157 18.28 0.99 2.99
CA VAL A 157 18.72 -0.15 2.18
C VAL A 157 20.05 0.23 1.53
N ASP A 158 20.98 -0.72 1.45
CA ASP A 158 22.23 -0.53 0.71
C ASP A 158 21.95 -0.04 -0.73
N PRO A 159 22.50 1.11 -1.16
CA PRO A 159 22.18 1.71 -2.46
C PRO A 159 22.48 0.81 -3.66
N LYS A 160 23.52 -0.05 -3.57
CA LYS A 160 23.84 -0.99 -4.66
C LYS A 160 22.78 -2.09 -4.77
N THR A 161 22.27 -2.54 -3.64
CA THR A 161 21.17 -3.51 -3.58
C THR A 161 19.89 -2.90 -4.14
N LEU A 162 19.55 -1.67 -3.74
CA LEU A 162 18.38 -0.96 -4.27
C LEU A 162 18.49 -0.70 -5.78
N ALA A 163 19.67 -0.31 -6.27
CA ALA A 163 19.91 -0.10 -7.71
C ALA A 163 19.74 -1.38 -8.53
N LYS A 164 20.16 -2.55 -7.99
CA LYS A 164 19.96 -3.85 -8.66
C LYS A 164 18.48 -4.25 -8.71
N LEU A 165 17.75 -4.03 -7.61
CA LEU A 165 16.29 -4.25 -7.56
C LEU A 165 15.55 -3.29 -8.49
N GLY A 166 16.04 -2.07 -8.61
CA GLY A 166 15.40 -0.96 -9.30
C GLY A 166 15.41 -1.05 -10.83
N ALA A 167 16.12 -2.00 -11.44
CA ALA A 167 16.24 -2.08 -12.89
C ALA A 167 14.85 -2.23 -13.56
N GLY A 168 14.47 -1.25 -14.38
CA GLY A 168 13.15 -1.24 -15.05
C GLY A 168 11.98 -0.86 -14.13
N THR A 169 12.25 -0.26 -12.96
CA THR A 169 11.24 0.22 -12.01
C THR A 169 11.52 1.66 -11.61
N THR A 170 10.49 2.40 -11.22
CA THR A 170 10.67 3.72 -10.61
C THR A 170 10.85 3.56 -9.10
N VAL A 171 12.00 4.01 -8.59
CA VAL A 171 12.34 3.91 -7.17
C VAL A 171 12.12 5.25 -6.48
N THR A 172 11.33 5.25 -5.41
CA THR A 172 11.17 6.38 -4.49
C THR A 172 11.54 5.96 -3.07
N MET A 173 11.58 6.93 -2.16
CA MET A 173 11.86 6.67 -0.76
C MET A 173 10.91 7.45 0.15
N LEU A 174 10.62 6.85 1.30
CA LEU A 174 10.02 7.52 2.45
C LEU A 174 11.06 7.52 3.57
N ALA A 175 11.49 8.72 3.96
CA ALA A 175 12.50 8.91 5.00
C ALA A 175 12.03 8.33 6.35
N GLU A 176 12.98 7.97 7.20
CA GLU A 176 12.69 7.59 8.58
C GLU A 176 12.02 8.76 9.30
N GLN A 177 10.97 8.45 10.05
CA GLN A 177 10.17 9.46 10.73
C GLN A 177 10.37 9.37 12.22
N VAL A 178 11.00 10.40 12.77
CA VAL A 178 11.06 10.63 14.21
C VAL A 178 10.01 11.69 14.53
N MET A 179 9.03 11.31 15.34
CA MET A 179 7.92 12.15 15.75
C MET A 179 7.71 12.04 17.26
N GLU A 180 7.12 13.07 17.85
CA GLU A 180 6.59 12.98 19.21
C GLU A 180 5.66 11.77 19.37
N GLU A 181 5.74 11.04 20.49
CA GLU A 181 4.91 9.85 20.73
C GLU A 181 3.41 10.14 20.55
N LYS A 182 2.98 11.33 21.00
CA LYS A 182 1.59 11.77 20.85
C LYS A 182 1.18 11.99 19.39
N ALA A 183 2.12 12.41 18.53
CA ALA A 183 1.86 12.48 17.09
C ALA A 183 1.66 11.08 16.51
N VAL A 184 2.47 10.09 16.92
CA VAL A 184 2.31 8.69 16.50
C VAL A 184 0.93 8.16 16.89
N GLU A 185 0.47 8.41 18.12
CA GLU A 185 -0.87 8.00 18.56
C GLU A 185 -1.99 8.62 17.72
N ILE A 186 -1.90 9.92 17.42
CA ILE A 186 -2.89 10.62 16.59
C ILE A 186 -2.91 10.03 15.18
N LEU A 187 -1.73 9.79 14.60
CA LEU A 187 -1.60 9.17 13.28
C LEU A 187 -2.20 7.76 13.25
N GLN A 188 -1.95 6.94 14.27
CA GLN A 188 -2.51 5.58 14.35
C GLN A 188 -4.04 5.58 14.48
N ALA A 189 -4.60 6.56 15.21
CA ALA A 189 -6.04 6.64 15.43
C ALA A 189 -6.82 7.21 14.23
N GLY A 190 -6.24 8.19 13.52
CA GLY A 190 -6.95 8.94 12.47
C GLY A 190 -6.41 8.79 11.06
N GLY A 191 -5.27 8.12 10.87
CA GLY A 191 -4.58 8.04 9.58
C GLY A 191 -4.16 9.40 9.01
N LEU A 192 -3.64 9.40 7.78
CA LEU A 192 -3.17 10.62 7.11
C LEU A 192 -4.31 11.60 6.80
N ALA A 193 -5.50 11.07 6.49
CA ALA A 193 -6.68 11.87 6.13
C ALA A 193 -7.16 12.81 7.25
N SER A 194 -6.89 12.46 8.51
CA SER A 194 -7.29 13.29 9.67
C SER A 194 -6.39 14.52 9.88
N ILE A 195 -5.17 14.52 9.36
CA ILE A 195 -4.14 15.53 9.67
C ILE A 195 -4.58 16.95 9.26
N PRO A 196 -5.17 17.18 8.07
CA PRO A 196 -5.66 18.51 7.68
C PRO A 196 -6.78 19.06 8.59
N GLN A 197 -7.46 18.19 9.34
CA GLN A 197 -8.61 18.52 10.18
C GLN A 197 -8.20 18.84 11.63
N LEU A 198 -6.90 18.78 11.95
CA LEU A 198 -6.40 19.03 13.29
C LEU A 198 -6.56 20.50 13.70
N ASP A 199 -7.27 20.70 14.80
CA ASP A 199 -7.47 22.01 15.42
C ASP A 199 -6.25 22.38 16.30
N ALA A 200 -5.50 23.38 15.85
CA ALA A 200 -4.32 23.86 16.55
C ALA A 200 -4.62 24.41 17.95
N ALA A 201 -5.76 25.08 18.14
CA ALA A 201 -6.14 25.63 19.44
C ALA A 201 -6.46 24.51 20.43
N LYS A 202 -7.20 23.48 19.99
CA LYS A 202 -7.49 22.29 20.83
C LYS A 202 -6.22 21.51 21.18
N LEU A 203 -5.31 21.33 20.23
CA LEU A 203 -4.02 20.67 20.49
C LEU A 203 -3.20 21.46 21.53
N ASN A 204 -3.12 22.79 21.37
CA ASN A 204 -2.38 23.65 22.30
C ASN A 204 -3.03 23.69 23.68
N GLN A 205 -4.36 23.69 23.77
CA GLN A 205 -5.09 23.62 25.05
C GLN A 205 -4.82 22.30 25.77
N ARG A 206 -4.76 21.19 25.03
CA ARG A 206 -4.59 19.85 25.60
C ARG A 206 -3.14 19.53 25.97
N HIS A 207 -2.18 20.01 25.21
CA HIS A 207 -0.76 19.61 25.30
C HIS A 207 0.19 20.76 25.62
N GLY A 208 -0.30 22.00 25.71
CA GLY A 208 0.51 23.20 25.74
C GLY A 208 1.00 23.61 24.35
N LEU A 209 1.35 24.90 24.20
CA LEU A 209 1.73 25.50 22.92
C LEU A 209 2.92 24.81 22.26
N ALA A 210 3.98 24.53 23.02
CA ALA A 210 5.22 23.99 22.48
C ALA A 210 5.03 22.58 21.91
N LEU A 211 4.46 21.66 22.70
CA LEU A 211 4.22 20.28 22.27
C LEU A 211 3.11 20.21 21.21
N GLY A 212 2.01 20.96 21.38
CA GLY A 212 0.93 21.03 20.38
C GLY A 212 1.44 21.49 19.01
N SER A 213 2.33 22.49 18.98
CA SER A 213 2.96 22.93 17.73
C SER A 213 3.90 21.89 17.11
N ARG A 214 4.66 21.12 17.90
CA ARG A 214 5.55 20.08 17.37
C ARG A 214 4.77 18.91 16.80
N ILE A 215 3.75 18.42 17.51
CA ILE A 215 2.83 17.38 17.04
C ILE A 215 2.25 17.75 15.66
N ARG A 216 1.68 18.94 15.53
CA ARG A 216 1.10 19.39 14.26
C ARG A 216 2.15 19.45 13.15
N ARG A 217 3.33 19.99 13.44
CA ARG A 217 4.42 20.12 12.47
C ARG A 217 4.91 18.76 11.98
N ASP A 218 5.11 17.81 12.89
CA ASP A 218 5.56 16.46 12.58
C ASP A 218 4.53 15.73 11.71
N LEU A 219 3.24 15.79 12.08
CA LEU A 219 2.15 15.19 11.30
C LEU A 219 2.02 15.80 9.90
N SER A 220 2.02 17.14 9.80
CA SER A 220 1.97 17.82 8.50
C SER A 220 3.16 17.49 7.62
N ARG A 221 4.37 17.47 8.19
CA ARG A 221 5.60 17.09 7.47
C ARG A 221 5.49 15.65 6.97
N PHE A 222 5.15 14.71 7.85
CA PHE A 222 5.07 13.30 7.50
C PHE A 222 4.03 13.05 6.40
N ARG A 223 2.85 13.67 6.49
CA ARG A 223 1.84 13.56 5.43
C ARG A 223 2.37 14.01 4.08
N ALA A 224 3.05 15.17 4.04
CA ALA A 224 3.61 15.71 2.81
C ALA A 224 4.69 14.79 2.22
N GLU A 225 5.60 14.29 3.06
CA GLU A 225 6.67 13.36 2.64
C GLU A 225 6.12 12.02 2.15
N ALA A 226 5.10 11.47 2.83
CA ALA A 226 4.44 10.25 2.41
C ALA A 226 3.74 10.41 1.04
N MET A 227 3.04 11.52 0.82
CA MET A 227 2.43 11.84 -0.47
C MET A 227 3.47 12.03 -1.57
N ALA A 228 4.59 12.70 -1.27
CA ALA A 228 5.69 12.88 -2.22
C ALA A 228 6.33 11.54 -2.61
N ALA A 229 6.52 10.63 -1.64
CA ALA A 229 7.10 9.31 -1.89
C ALA A 229 6.28 8.45 -2.84
N VAL A 230 4.95 8.61 -2.86
CA VAL A 230 4.05 7.86 -3.76
C VAL A 230 3.68 8.61 -5.04
N MET A 231 4.23 9.82 -5.26
CA MET A 231 3.82 10.69 -6.36
C MET A 231 3.94 10.02 -7.74
N PRO A 232 5.07 9.38 -8.11
CA PRO A 232 5.18 8.76 -9.44
C PRO A 232 4.16 7.64 -9.68
N ALA A 233 3.85 6.86 -8.63
CA ALA A 233 2.85 5.82 -8.71
C ALA A 233 1.42 6.39 -8.76
N SER A 234 1.18 7.52 -8.11
CA SER A 234 -0.09 8.25 -8.12
C SER A 234 -0.37 8.89 -9.48
N GLU A 235 0.64 9.52 -10.08
CA GLU A 235 0.57 10.10 -11.42
C GLU A 235 0.28 9.02 -12.45
N TRP A 236 1.00 7.89 -12.39
CA TRP A 236 0.68 6.75 -13.23
C TRP A 236 -0.75 6.25 -12.98
N LEU A 237 -1.21 6.16 -11.74
CA LEU A 237 -2.55 5.66 -11.45
C LEU A 237 -3.66 6.49 -12.12
N VAL A 238 -3.50 7.81 -12.24
CA VAL A 238 -4.59 8.68 -12.73
C VAL A 238 -4.63 8.94 -14.24
N GLY A 239 -3.55 8.65 -14.98
CA GLY A 239 -3.56 8.88 -16.44
C GLY A 239 -2.45 9.78 -16.91
#